data_AF-H6UZQ5-F1
#
_entry.id   AF-H6UZQ5-F1
#
_cell.length_a   1.000
_cell.length_b   1.000
_cell.length_c   1.000
_cell.angle_alpha   90.00
_cell.angle_beta   90.00
_cell.angle_gamma   90.00
#
_symmetry.space_group_name_H-M   'P 1'
#
loop_
_entity.id
_entity.type
_entity.pdbx_description
1 polymer ?
#
loop_
_entity_poly.entity_id
_entity_poly.type
_entity_poly.pdbx_seq_one_letter_code
_entity_poly.pdbx_strand_id
1 'polypeptide(L)'
;GFEHTGFHKGFDPVLQIRYHSVLDLKDKTADDIIKNMDGLRKRNTKKVKKNGVKVRYLSEEELPIFRSFMEDTSESKAFADRDDKFYYNRLKYYKERVLVPLAYINFDEYIKELNE
;
A
#
# COMPACT_ATOMS: atom_id res chain seq x y z
N GLY A 1 35.32 -1.70 19.88
CA GLY A 1 34.44 -2.69 19.22
C GLY A 1 33.28 -1.96 18.56
N PHE A 2 32.30 -2.67 18.00
CA PHE A 2 31.06 -2.05 17.52
C PHE A 2 30.04 -1.96 18.66
N GLU A 3 29.54 -0.77 18.93
CA GLU A 3 28.59 -0.52 20.01
C GLU A 3 27.15 -0.64 19.51
N HIS A 4 26.33 -1.42 20.23
CA HIS A 4 24.92 -1.57 19.92
C HIS A 4 24.14 -0.31 20.28
N THR A 5 23.35 0.22 19.35
CA THR A 5 22.56 1.45 19.53
C THR A 5 21.35 1.31 20.46
N GLY A 6 21.11 0.11 21.00
CA GLY A 6 20.02 -0.18 21.92
C GLY A 6 18.76 -0.71 21.23
N PHE A 7 17.81 -1.17 22.03
CA PHE A 7 16.56 -1.77 21.55
C PHE A 7 15.46 -0.70 21.32
N HIS A 8 15.73 0.29 20.48
CA HIS A 8 14.79 1.38 20.19
C HIS A 8 13.46 0.90 19.58
N LYS A 9 12.38 1.65 19.83
CA LYS A 9 11.03 1.41 19.29
C LYS A 9 10.50 2.71 18.67
N GLY A 10 9.45 2.61 17.86
CA GLY A 10 8.86 3.76 17.18
C GLY A 10 9.57 4.13 15.88
N PHE A 11 9.09 5.21 15.24
CA PHE A 11 9.55 5.68 13.94
C PHE A 11 10.67 6.72 14.12
N ASP A 12 11.89 6.23 14.29
CA ASP A 12 13.07 7.10 14.35
C ASP A 12 13.33 7.76 12.98
N PRO A 13 13.66 9.06 12.92
CA PRO A 13 13.87 9.77 11.66
C PRO A 13 15.12 9.31 10.89
N VAL A 14 16.08 8.67 11.57
CA VAL A 14 17.38 8.27 11.01
C VAL A 14 17.49 6.75 10.94
N LEU A 15 17.09 6.05 11.99
CA LEU A 15 17.26 4.60 12.09
C LEU A 15 16.18 3.83 11.34
N GLN A 16 16.56 2.68 10.78
CA GLN A 16 15.59 1.75 10.21
C GLN A 16 14.68 1.18 11.31
N ILE A 17 13.41 0.95 10.98
CA ILE A 17 12.47 0.32 11.90
C ILE A 17 12.92 -1.13 12.18
N ARG A 18 12.86 -1.55 13.45
CA ARG A 18 13.36 -2.87 13.88
C ARG A 18 12.31 -3.98 13.86
N TYR A 19 11.03 -3.63 13.73
CA TYR A 19 9.91 -4.58 13.82
C TYR A 19 9.12 -4.55 12.51
N HIS A 20 9.02 -5.70 11.84
CA HIS A 20 8.26 -5.87 10.60
C HIS A 20 7.12 -6.86 10.81
N SER A 21 5.94 -6.53 10.29
CA SER A 21 4.85 -7.50 10.11
C SER A 21 5.03 -8.18 8.76
N VAL A 22 5.39 -9.47 8.76
CA VAL A 22 5.73 -10.22 7.55
C VAL A 22 4.70 -11.33 7.33
N LEU A 23 4.14 -11.40 6.12
CA LEU A 23 3.26 -12.47 5.69
C LEU A 23 4.06 -13.48 4.86
N ASP A 24 4.27 -14.67 5.41
CA ASP A 24 4.90 -15.77 4.69
C ASP A 24 3.92 -16.37 3.67
N LEU A 25 4.33 -16.41 2.40
CA LEU A 25 3.56 -16.91 1.26
C LEU A 25 4.08 -18.25 0.74
N LYS A 26 5.15 -18.80 1.32
CA LYS A 26 5.78 -20.02 0.85
C LYS A 26 4.77 -21.17 0.86
N ASP A 27 4.62 -21.82 -0.29
CA ASP A 27 3.77 -23.00 -0.50
C ASP A 27 2.29 -22.80 -0.12
N LYS A 28 1.78 -21.57 -0.22
CA LYS A 28 0.37 -21.20 0.05
C LYS A 28 -0.32 -20.71 -1.21
N THR A 29 -1.60 -21.08 -1.35
CA THR A 29 -2.48 -20.56 -2.40
C THR A 29 -3.18 -19.27 -1.95
N ALA A 30 -3.82 -18.55 -2.88
CA ALA A 30 -4.62 -17.38 -2.54
C ALA A 30 -5.77 -17.71 -1.56
N ASP A 31 -6.36 -18.90 -1.67
CA ASP A 31 -7.43 -19.33 -0.76
C ASP A 31 -6.90 -19.62 0.65
N ASP A 32 -5.69 -20.18 0.77
CA ASP A 32 -5.02 -20.35 2.07
C ASP A 32 -4.80 -19.00 2.77
N ILE A 33 -4.34 -18.00 2.01
CA ILE A 33 -4.13 -16.64 2.53
C ILE A 33 -5.45 -16.04 3.03
N ILE A 34 -6.52 -16.10 2.23
CA ILE A 34 -7.83 -15.56 2.62
C ILE A 34 -8.43 -16.34 3.81
N LYS A 35 -8.20 -17.66 3.87
CA LYS A 35 -8.69 -18.51 4.97
C LYS A 35 -8.06 -18.12 6.30
N ASN A 36 -6.78 -17.73 6.29
CA ASN A 36 -5.98 -17.40 7.47
C ASN A 36 -6.10 -15.94 7.95
N MET A 37 -6.83 -15.08 7.23
CA MET A 37 -7.17 -13.74 7.72
C MET A 37 -8.14 -13.80 8.91
N ASP A 38 -8.09 -12.79 9.79
CA ASP A 38 -9.17 -12.59 10.76
C ASP A 38 -10.51 -12.34 10.07
N GLY A 39 -11.61 -12.50 10.81
CA GLY A 39 -12.97 -12.42 10.25
C GLY A 39 -13.29 -11.09 9.56
N LEU A 40 -12.76 -9.97 10.07
CA LEU A 40 -12.98 -8.65 9.50
C LEU A 40 -12.25 -8.49 8.16
N ARG A 41 -10.96 -8.87 8.10
CA ARG A 41 -10.16 -8.76 6.87
C ARG A 41 -10.68 -9.70 5.80
N LYS A 42 -11.00 -10.95 6.15
CA LYS A 42 -11.60 -11.92 5.24
C LYS A 42 -12.90 -11.41 4.60
N ARG A 43 -13.79 -10.82 5.41
CA ARG A 43 -15.05 -10.23 4.93
C ARG A 43 -14.79 -9.06 3.99
N ASN A 44 -13.91 -8.14 4.36
CA ASN A 44 -13.61 -6.96 3.55
C ASN A 44 -12.93 -7.32 2.23
N THR A 45 -11.98 -8.27 2.24
CA THR A 45 -11.33 -8.78 1.02
C THR A 45 -12.33 -9.44 0.07
N LYS A 46 -13.32 -10.18 0.59
CA LYS A 46 -14.40 -10.72 -0.26
C LYS A 46 -15.34 -9.64 -0.79
N LYS A 47 -15.61 -8.59 0.00
CA LYS A 47 -16.46 -7.47 -0.41
C LYS A 47 -15.86 -6.72 -1.60
N VAL A 48 -14.56 -6.40 -1.54
CA VAL A 48 -13.91 -5.63 -2.62
C VAL A 48 -13.84 -6.38 -3.95
N LYS A 49 -13.93 -7.72 -3.94
CA LYS A 49 -14.02 -8.52 -5.18
C LYS A 49 -15.36 -8.36 -5.91
N LYS A 50 -16.39 -7.75 -5.29
CA LYS A 50 -17.76 -7.70 -5.81
C LYS A 50 -18.42 -6.33 -5.72
N ASN A 51 -17.71 -5.28 -5.27
CA ASN A 51 -18.32 -3.96 -5.03
C ASN A 51 -17.94 -2.89 -6.07
N GLY A 52 -17.47 -3.32 -7.26
CA GLY A 52 -17.12 -2.41 -8.35
C GLY A 52 -15.77 -1.68 -8.22
N VAL A 53 -15.04 -1.85 -7.10
CA VAL A 53 -13.70 -1.27 -6.95
C VAL A 53 -12.71 -2.02 -7.85
N LYS A 54 -11.92 -1.27 -8.62
CA LYS A 54 -10.89 -1.77 -9.54
C LYS A 54 -9.51 -1.31 -9.08
N VAL A 55 -8.47 -1.98 -9.58
CA VAL A 55 -7.07 -1.63 -9.32
C VAL A 55 -6.35 -1.41 -10.64
N ARG A 56 -5.64 -0.29 -10.76
CA ARG A 56 -4.72 0.00 -11.86
C ARG A 56 -3.37 0.47 -11.33
N TYR A 57 -2.33 0.41 -12.14
CA TYR A 57 -1.01 0.89 -11.78
C TYR A 57 -0.79 2.29 -12.35
N LEU A 58 -0.35 3.21 -11.50
CA LEU A 58 -0.04 4.59 -11.89
C LEU A 58 1.32 4.68 -12.55
N SER A 59 1.42 5.57 -13.53
CA SER A 59 2.66 6.03 -14.14
C SER A 59 3.24 7.26 -13.40
N GLU A 60 4.40 7.75 -13.85
CA GLU A 60 5.10 8.88 -13.22
C GLU A 60 4.29 10.19 -13.26
N GLU A 61 3.60 10.46 -14.37
CA GLU A 61 2.75 11.63 -14.55
C GLU A 61 1.49 11.61 -13.66
N GLU A 62 1.05 10.43 -13.24
CA GLU A 62 -0.10 10.23 -12.35
C GLU A 62 0.30 10.15 -10.86
N LEU A 63 1.60 10.22 -10.55
CA LEU A 63 2.09 10.17 -9.17
C LEU A 63 1.49 11.24 -8.24
N PRO A 64 1.08 12.45 -8.70
CA PRO A 64 0.35 13.39 -7.86
C PRO A 64 -0.93 12.81 -7.21
N ILE A 65 -1.60 11.85 -7.86
CA ILE A 65 -2.76 11.16 -7.27
C ILE A 65 -2.35 10.37 -6.04
N PHE A 66 -1.20 9.67 -6.09
CA PHE A 66 -0.67 8.97 -4.93
C PHE A 66 -0.21 9.96 -3.83
N ARG A 67 0.38 11.10 -4.22
CA ARG A 67 0.85 12.12 -3.27
C ARG A 67 -0.29 12.72 -2.45
N SER A 68 -1.46 12.98 -3.05
CA SER A 68 -2.60 13.52 -2.29
C SER A 68 -3.02 12.61 -1.13
N PHE A 69 -2.99 11.28 -1.31
CA PHE A 69 -3.27 10.34 -0.22
C PHE A 69 -2.18 10.34 0.85
N MET A 70 -0.92 10.53 0.48
CA MET A 70 0.19 10.57 1.44
C MET A 70 0.14 11.82 2.31
N GLU A 71 -0.19 12.96 1.72
CA GLU A 71 -0.41 14.23 2.42
C GLU A 71 -1.53 14.06 3.47
N ASP A 72 -2.72 13.64 3.05
CA ASP A 72 -3.88 13.37 3.93
C ASP A 72 -3.53 12.38 5.07
N THR A 73 -2.74 11.35 4.75
CA THR A 73 -2.39 10.30 5.71
C THR A 73 -1.33 10.75 6.71
N SER A 74 -0.38 11.60 6.29
CA SER A 74 0.67 12.14 7.15
C SER A 74 0.12 13.13 8.18
N GLU A 75 -0.81 13.99 7.77
CA GLU A 75 -1.51 14.93 8.65
C GLU A 75 -2.31 14.20 9.73
N SER A 76 -2.99 13.11 9.36
CA SER A 76 -3.83 12.35 10.29
C SER A 76 -3.07 11.42 11.24
N LYS A 77 -1.86 10.95 10.89
CA LYS A 77 -1.12 9.93 11.66
C LYS A 77 0.19 10.43 12.28
N ALA A 78 0.48 11.72 12.21
CA ALA A 78 1.64 12.36 12.84
C ALA A 78 2.99 11.66 12.51
N PHE A 79 3.17 11.18 11.28
CA PHE A 79 4.47 10.75 10.78
C PHE A 79 4.99 11.74 9.73
N ALA A 80 6.31 11.92 9.70
CA ALA A 80 6.95 12.75 8.69
C ALA A 80 6.94 12.04 7.33
N ASP A 81 6.16 12.55 6.39
CA ASP A 81 6.24 12.13 4.99
C ASP A 81 7.61 12.45 4.39
N ARG A 82 7.95 11.76 3.31
CA ARG A 82 9.13 12.04 2.48
C ARG A 82 8.78 13.08 1.42
N ASP A 83 9.81 13.76 0.92
CA ASP A 83 9.64 14.70 -0.17
C ASP A 83 9.18 14.02 -1.47
N ASP A 84 8.68 14.80 -2.43
CA ASP A 84 8.23 14.26 -3.72
C ASP A 84 9.36 13.51 -4.44
N LYS A 85 10.58 14.07 -4.40
CA LYS A 85 11.75 13.52 -5.07
C LYS A 85 12.05 12.09 -4.60
N PHE A 86 11.75 11.74 -3.36
CA PHE A 86 11.87 10.39 -2.86
C PHE A 86 11.09 9.41 -3.74
N TYR A 87 9.81 9.70 -4.01
CA TYR A 87 8.93 8.83 -4.79
C TYR A 87 9.26 8.84 -6.29
N TYR A 88 9.46 10.02 -6.88
CA TYR A 88 9.85 10.15 -8.30
C TYR A 88 11.17 9.42 -8.60
N ASN A 89 12.18 9.56 -7.73
CA ASN A 89 13.44 8.84 -7.91
C ASN A 89 13.27 7.32 -7.81
N ARG A 90 12.36 6.81 -6.95
CA ARG A 90 12.11 5.36 -6.89
C ARG A 90 11.49 4.85 -8.18
N LEU A 91 10.49 5.53 -8.74
CA LEU A 91 9.95 5.18 -10.05
C LEU A 91 11.03 5.15 -11.13
N LYS A 92 11.80 6.23 -11.22
CA LYS A 92 12.85 6.39 -12.24
C LYS A 92 13.92 5.29 -12.18
N TYR A 93 14.42 4.96 -10.99
CA TYR A 93 15.58 4.09 -10.84
C TYR A 93 15.24 2.62 -10.55
N TYR A 94 14.09 2.33 -9.93
CA TYR A 94 13.68 0.94 -9.65
C TYR A 94 12.89 0.33 -10.81
N LYS A 95 12.32 1.14 -11.71
CA LYS A 95 11.66 0.69 -12.95
C LYS A 95 10.62 -0.39 -12.67
N GLU A 96 10.74 -1.57 -13.28
CA GLU A 96 9.81 -2.69 -13.10
C GLU A 96 9.77 -3.29 -11.68
N ARG A 97 10.70 -2.87 -10.80
CA ARG A 97 10.74 -3.32 -9.39
C ARG A 97 9.94 -2.44 -8.44
N VAL A 98 9.22 -1.44 -8.97
CA VAL A 98 8.30 -0.61 -8.20
C VAL A 98 6.96 -0.51 -8.94
N LEU A 99 5.88 -0.60 -8.18
CA LEU A 99 4.51 -0.49 -8.68
C LEU A 99 3.72 0.43 -7.75
N VAL A 100 2.84 1.26 -8.31
CA VAL A 100 1.97 2.17 -7.56
C VAL A 100 0.52 1.80 -7.84
N PRO A 101 -0.06 0.85 -7.08
CA PRO A 101 -1.46 0.45 -7.27
C PRO A 101 -2.42 1.51 -6.73
N LEU A 102 -3.36 1.96 -7.56
CA LEU A 102 -4.49 2.80 -7.19
C LEU A 102 -5.77 1.96 -7.18
N ALA A 103 -6.49 1.98 -6.06
CA ALA A 103 -7.87 1.51 -5.98
C ALA A 103 -8.82 2.64 -6.39
N TYR A 104 -9.73 2.39 -7.33
CA TYR A 104 -10.64 3.40 -7.87
C TYR A 104 -12.00 2.80 -8.26
N ILE A 105 -12.97 3.69 -8.52
CA ILE A 105 -14.26 3.34 -9.12
C ILE A 105 -14.35 4.08 -10.46
N ASN A 106 -14.63 3.36 -11.54
CA ASN A 106 -15.08 3.96 -12.80
C ASN A 106 -16.61 4.02 -12.75
N PHE A 107 -17.18 5.22 -12.66
CA PHE A 107 -18.61 5.39 -12.49
C PHE A 107 -19.42 4.89 -13.69
N ASP A 108 -18.94 5.09 -14.91
CA ASP A 108 -19.67 4.64 -16.11
C ASP A 108 -19.73 3.10 -16.16
N GLU A 109 -18.61 2.43 -15.88
CA GLU A 109 -18.56 0.97 -15.80
C GLU A 109 -19.42 0.45 -14.64
N TYR A 110 -19.33 1.08 -13.47
CA TYR A 110 -20.07 0.66 -12.29
C TYR A 110 -21.59 0.83 -12.46
N ILE A 111 -22.03 1.95 -13.03
CA ILE A 111 -23.45 2.20 -13.33
C ILE A 111 -23.95 1.22 -14.38
N LYS A 112 -23.13 0.88 -15.38
CA LYS A 112 -23.48 -0.15 -16.37
C LYS A 112 -23.64 -1.52 -15.70
N GLU A 113 -22.68 -1.96 -14.89
CA GLU A 113 -22.73 -3.23 -14.15
C GLU A 113 -23.95 -3.33 -13.20
N LEU A 114 -24.49 -2.21 -12.71
CA LEU A 114 -25.71 -2.18 -11.88
C LEU A 114 -27.02 -2.26 -12.67
N ASN A 115 -27.00 -1.94 -13.96
CA ASN A 115 -28.19 -1.93 -14.83
C ASN A 115 -28.30 -3.21 -15.69
N GLU A 116 -27.30 -4.10 -15.64
CA GLU A 116 -27.30 -5.45 -16.24
C GLU A 116 -27.79 -6.51 -15.24
#